data_AF-A0A7M4DBW6-F1
#
_entry.id   AF-A0A7M4DBW6-F1
#
_cell.length_a   1.000
_cell.length_b   1.000
_cell.length_c   1.000
_cell.angle_alpha   90.00
_cell.angle_beta   90.00
_cell.angle_gamma   90.00
#
_symmetry.space_group_name_H-M   'P 1'
#
loop_
_entity.id
_entity.type
_entity.pdbx_description
1 polymer ?
#
loop_
_entity_poly.entity_id
_entity_poly.type
_entity_poly.pdbx_seq_one_letter_code
_entity_poly.pdbx_strand_id
1 'polypeptide(L)'
;MVCSRSNLSQAFKQVKRNKGVAGIDHVPVGDFAHWYQDHGTVLISSLLRGNYYPEALRMVQIPKSTGGQRQLGIPTVKDRIIQQAVSQILTPIYESEFSDFSYGFRPKRSAHMALHQASTYVNEGRSVVVDMDMKSFFDEVNHDRLMR
;
A
#
# COMPACT_ATOMS: atom_id res chain seq x y z
N MET A 1 -5.27 15.35 -9.46
CA MET A 1 -5.46 15.60 -8.02
C MET A 1 -5.94 14.32 -7.35
N VAL A 2 -5.53 14.08 -6.11
CA VAL A 2 -5.89 12.87 -5.34
C VAL A 2 -7.41 12.67 -5.25
N CYS A 3 -8.15 13.73 -4.88
CA CYS A 3 -9.59 13.67 -4.63
C CYS A 3 -10.47 13.84 -5.89
N SER A 4 -9.91 13.75 -7.10
CA SER A 4 -10.75 13.84 -8.30
C SER A 4 -11.68 12.62 -8.41
N ARG A 5 -12.90 12.84 -8.92
CA ARG A 5 -13.89 11.76 -9.10
C ARG A 5 -13.35 10.60 -9.93
N SER A 6 -12.59 10.90 -10.98
CA SER A 6 -11.97 9.88 -11.85
C SER A 6 -10.93 9.05 -11.10
N ASN A 7 -10.07 9.69 -10.30
CA ASN A 7 -9.04 9.01 -9.52
C ASN A 7 -9.65 8.15 -8.41
N LEU A 8 -10.58 8.70 -7.63
CA LEU A 8 -11.31 7.95 -6.59
C LEU A 8 -12.09 6.76 -7.16
N SER A 9 -12.69 6.90 -8.34
CA SER A 9 -13.34 5.78 -9.05
C SER A 9 -12.36 4.67 -9.41
N GLN A 10 -11.16 5.03 -9.91
CA GLN A 10 -10.11 4.06 -10.19
C GLN A 10 -9.58 3.39 -8.92
N ALA A 11 -9.37 4.16 -7.86
CA ALA A 11 -8.95 3.65 -6.56
C ALA A 11 -9.98 2.66 -5.99
N PHE A 12 -11.27 2.97 -6.05
CA PHE A 12 -12.34 2.06 -5.65
C PHE A 12 -12.31 0.76 -6.45
N LYS A 13 -12.19 0.82 -7.79
CA LYS A 13 -12.08 -0.37 -8.64
C LYS A 13 -10.87 -1.23 -8.26
N GLN A 14 -9.73 -0.60 -7.98
CA GLN A 14 -8.51 -1.30 -7.57
C GLN A 14 -8.68 -1.98 -6.20
N VAL A 15 -9.25 -1.30 -5.21
CA VAL A 15 -9.52 -1.87 -3.88
C VAL A 15 -10.53 -3.02 -3.99
N LYS A 16 -11.56 -2.87 -4.81
CA LYS A 16 -12.52 -3.95 -5.10
C LYS A 16 -11.85 -5.16 -5.75
N ARG A 17 -10.92 -4.94 -6.70
CA ARG A 17 -10.15 -6.00 -7.35
C ARG A 17 -9.21 -6.73 -6.39
N ASN A 18 -8.56 -5.99 -5.48
CA ASN A 18 -7.66 -6.56 -4.48
C ASN A 18 -8.38 -7.48 -3.48
N LYS A 19 -9.73 -7.40 -3.45
CA LYS A 19 -10.55 -8.05 -2.43
C LYS A 19 -10.06 -7.64 -1.04
N GLY A 20 -10.38 -8.42 -0.03
CA GLY A 20 -9.96 -8.15 1.34
C GLY A 20 -11.15 -7.98 2.26
N VAL A 21 -10.85 -8.08 3.54
CA VAL A 21 -11.85 -8.06 4.60
C VAL A 21 -12.13 -6.62 5.05
N ALA A 22 -13.25 -6.45 5.73
CA ALA A 22 -13.61 -5.17 6.33
C ALA A 22 -12.58 -4.75 7.40
N GLY A 23 -12.47 -3.43 7.61
CA GLY A 23 -11.70 -2.83 8.69
C GLY A 23 -12.46 -2.89 10.01
N ILE A 24 -12.16 -1.96 10.92
CA ILE A 24 -12.76 -1.91 12.27
C ILE A 24 -14.24 -1.51 12.23
N ASP A 25 -14.66 -0.83 11.18
CA ASP A 25 -16.05 -0.43 10.91
C ASP A 25 -16.93 -1.57 10.40
N HIS A 26 -16.33 -2.74 10.11
CA HIS A 26 -17.00 -3.93 9.56
C HIS A 26 -17.74 -3.69 8.23
N VAL A 27 -17.52 -2.56 7.56
CA VAL A 27 -18.14 -2.24 6.26
C VAL A 27 -17.42 -3.01 5.13
N PRO A 28 -18.12 -3.86 4.37
CA PRO A 28 -17.51 -4.57 3.25
C PRO A 28 -17.32 -3.66 2.03
N VAL A 29 -16.43 -4.06 1.12
CA VAL A 29 -16.11 -3.25 -0.08
C VAL A 29 -17.33 -3.04 -1.00
N GLY A 30 -18.29 -3.95 -0.98
CA GLY A 30 -19.53 -3.84 -1.76
C GLY A 30 -20.39 -2.64 -1.41
N ASP A 31 -20.40 -2.26 -0.13
CA ASP A 31 -21.33 -1.25 0.41
C ASP A 31 -20.75 0.17 0.32
N PHE A 32 -19.45 0.30 0.06
CA PHE A 32 -18.78 1.60 -0.05
C PHE A 32 -19.41 2.50 -1.11
N ALA A 33 -19.86 1.93 -2.23
CA ALA A 33 -20.46 2.73 -3.31
C ALA A 33 -21.75 3.44 -2.85
N HIS A 34 -22.56 2.76 -2.02
CA HIS A 34 -23.78 3.35 -1.46
C HIS A 34 -23.42 4.38 -0.39
N TRP A 35 -22.52 4.04 0.54
CA TRP A 35 -22.04 4.97 1.56
C TRP A 35 -21.47 6.27 0.95
N TYR A 36 -20.73 6.15 -0.15
CA TYR A 36 -20.13 7.30 -0.85
C TYR A 36 -21.16 8.22 -1.52
N GLN A 37 -22.33 7.70 -1.92
CA GLN A 37 -23.41 8.54 -2.47
C GLN A 37 -23.88 9.56 -1.43
N ASP A 38 -24.01 9.12 -0.17
CA ASP A 38 -24.52 9.96 0.91
C ASP A 38 -23.42 10.83 1.55
N HIS A 39 -22.18 10.31 1.63
CA HIS A 39 -21.10 10.93 2.43
C HIS A 39 -19.94 11.48 1.60
N GLY A 40 -19.89 11.23 0.29
CA GLY A 40 -18.73 11.53 -0.56
C GLY A 40 -18.35 13.01 -0.60
N THR A 41 -19.33 13.91 -0.65
CA THR A 41 -19.10 15.37 -0.62
C THR A 41 -18.45 15.81 0.68
N VAL A 42 -18.92 15.29 1.81
CA VAL A 42 -18.37 15.59 3.15
C VAL A 42 -16.95 15.03 3.26
N LEU A 43 -16.73 13.81 2.79
CA LEU A 43 -15.40 13.18 2.76
C LEU A 43 -14.39 13.99 1.95
N ILE A 44 -14.75 14.41 0.73
CA ILE A 44 -13.85 15.22 -0.11
C ILE A 44 -13.55 16.56 0.57
N SER A 45 -14.57 17.21 1.14
CA SER A 45 -14.41 18.47 1.85
C SER A 45 -13.46 18.33 3.04
N SER A 46 -13.58 17.27 3.84
CA SER A 46 -12.70 17.06 5.00
C SER A 46 -11.26 16.77 4.58
N LEU A 47 -11.04 16.00 3.52
CA LEU A 47 -9.71 15.73 2.95
C LEU A 47 -9.04 17.03 2.48
N LEU A 48 -9.75 17.86 1.71
CA LEU A 48 -9.21 19.11 1.17
C LEU A 48 -8.94 20.16 2.25
N ARG A 49 -9.70 20.14 3.35
CA ARG A 49 -9.50 21.04 4.50
C ARG A 49 -8.46 20.55 5.50
N GLY A 50 -7.93 19.32 5.34
CA GLY A 50 -6.98 18.74 6.29
C GLY A 50 -7.62 18.24 7.60
N ASN A 51 -8.94 18.08 7.63
CA ASN A 51 -9.70 17.65 8.82
C ASN A 51 -10.10 16.16 8.76
N TYR A 52 -9.56 15.41 7.79
CA TYR A 52 -9.76 13.98 7.69
C TYR A 52 -8.80 13.23 8.62
N TYR A 53 -9.35 12.44 9.54
CA TYR A 53 -8.59 11.53 10.38
C TYR A 53 -8.89 10.09 9.98
N PRO A 54 -7.88 9.29 9.59
CA PRO A 54 -8.07 7.87 9.28
C PRO A 54 -8.57 7.10 10.51
N GLU A 55 -9.31 6.02 10.25
CA GLU A 55 -9.82 5.15 11.32
C GLU A 55 -8.71 4.26 11.88
N ALA A 56 -8.94 3.75 13.09
CA ALA A 56 -8.04 2.75 13.67
C ALA A 56 -7.97 1.48 12.82
N LEU A 57 -6.80 0.85 12.77
CA LEU A 57 -6.60 -0.40 12.04
C LEU A 57 -7.27 -1.57 12.80
N ARG A 58 -7.96 -2.46 12.09
CA ARG A 58 -8.40 -3.73 12.66
C ARG A 58 -7.23 -4.71 12.72
N MET A 59 -6.79 -5.06 13.92
CA MET A 59 -5.70 -6.00 14.11
C MET A 59 -6.18 -7.44 13.96
N VAL A 60 -5.52 -8.22 13.10
CA VAL A 60 -5.82 -9.64 12.87
C VAL A 60 -4.54 -10.45 12.97
N GLN A 61 -4.56 -11.58 13.68
CA GLN A 61 -3.46 -12.54 13.68
C GLN A 61 -3.68 -13.59 12.61
N ILE A 62 -2.67 -13.80 11.76
CA ILE A 62 -2.67 -14.87 10.77
C ILE A 62 -1.45 -15.77 10.95
N PRO A 63 -1.57 -17.10 10.74
CA PRO A 63 -0.44 -18.01 10.86
C PRO A 63 0.62 -17.73 9.78
N LYS A 64 1.90 -17.80 10.15
CA LYS A 64 3.02 -17.82 9.18
C LYS A 64 3.19 -19.22 8.61
N SER A 65 3.66 -19.32 7.37
CA SER A 65 4.03 -20.60 6.74
C SER A 65 5.17 -21.32 7.46
N THR A 66 6.03 -20.58 8.15
CA THR A 66 7.20 -21.10 8.90
C THR A 66 6.93 -21.31 10.40
N GLY A 67 5.68 -21.15 10.86
CA GLY A 67 5.31 -21.20 12.28
C GLY A 67 5.25 -19.82 12.95
N GLY A 68 4.41 -19.71 13.97
CA GLY A 68 4.10 -18.46 14.66
C GLY A 68 2.98 -17.64 14.02
N GLN A 69 2.72 -16.45 14.55
CA GLN A 69 1.66 -15.53 14.10
C GLN A 69 2.25 -14.27 13.47
N ARG A 70 1.58 -13.72 12.46
CA ARG A 70 1.81 -12.38 11.90
C ARG A 70 0.61 -11.51 12.25
N GLN A 71 0.88 -10.39 12.89
CA GLN A 71 -0.13 -9.37 13.11
C GLN A 71 -0.29 -8.53 11.83
N LEU A 72 -1.52 -8.35 11.38
CA LEU A 72 -1.89 -7.48 10.25
C LEU A 72 -2.81 -6.38 10.76
N GLY A 73 -2.49 -5.13 10.42
CA GLY A 73 -3.40 -4.01 10.57
C GLY A 73 -4.20 -3.81 9.29
N ILE A 74 -5.53 -3.95 9.37
CA ILE A 74 -6.42 -3.83 8.22
C ILE A 74 -7.15 -2.48 8.29
N PRO A 75 -6.84 -1.51 7.41
CA PRO A 75 -7.55 -0.24 7.35
C PRO A 75 -9.01 -0.43 6.90
N THR A 76 -9.87 0.55 7.16
CA THR A 76 -11.24 0.55 6.62
C THR A 76 -11.24 0.61 5.10
N VAL A 77 -12.34 0.22 4.46
CA VAL A 77 -12.46 0.30 2.99
C VAL A 77 -12.25 1.74 2.52
N LYS A 78 -12.84 2.71 3.24
CA LYS A 78 -12.69 4.15 3.03
C LYS A 78 -11.21 4.55 3.03
N ASP A 79 -10.47 4.18 4.07
CA ASP A 79 -9.05 4.50 4.18
C ASP A 79 -8.22 3.87 3.07
N ARG A 80 -8.48 2.60 2.73
CA ARG A 80 -7.76 1.91 1.63
C ARG A 80 -7.97 2.60 0.29
N ILE A 81 -9.17 3.12 0.03
CA ILE A 81 -9.48 3.84 -1.21
C ILE A 81 -8.72 5.18 -1.25
N ILE A 82 -8.66 5.89 -0.13
CA ILE A 82 -7.92 7.16 -0.03
C ILE A 82 -6.42 6.90 -0.21
N GLN A 83 -5.86 5.92 0.49
CA GLN A 83 -4.46 5.51 0.35
C GLN A 83 -4.14 5.09 -1.10
N GLN A 84 -5.04 4.34 -1.74
CA GLN A 84 -4.89 3.93 -3.14
C GLN A 84 -4.94 5.14 -4.08
N ALA A 85 -5.80 6.12 -3.82
CA ALA A 85 -5.91 7.34 -4.60
C ALA A 85 -4.66 8.23 -4.46
N VAL A 86 -4.07 8.29 -3.27
CA VAL A 86 -2.78 8.94 -3.02
C VAL A 86 -1.67 8.20 -3.79
N SER A 87 -1.60 6.87 -3.64
CA SER A 87 -0.62 6.04 -4.33
C SER A 87 -0.67 6.19 -5.85
N GLN A 88 -1.86 6.31 -6.46
CA GLN A 88 -2.00 6.53 -7.90
C GLN A 88 -1.33 7.83 -8.39
N ILE A 89 -1.29 8.86 -7.56
CA ILE A 89 -0.63 10.13 -7.88
C ILE A 89 0.87 10.08 -7.58
N LEU A 90 1.26 9.48 -6.45
CA LEU A 90 2.67 9.44 -6.02
C LEU A 90 3.51 8.42 -6.79
N THR A 91 2.93 7.28 -7.19
CA THR A 91 3.65 6.22 -7.92
C THR A 91 4.39 6.75 -9.15
N PRO A 92 3.75 7.44 -10.12
CA PRO A 92 4.47 7.92 -11.31
C PRO A 92 5.57 8.95 -10.99
N ILE A 93 5.47 9.67 -9.87
CA ILE A 93 6.48 10.65 -9.44
C ILE A 93 7.72 9.92 -8.92
N TYR A 94 7.54 8.95 -8.01
CA TYR A 94 8.66 8.22 -7.43
C TYR A 94 9.22 7.13 -8.34
N GLU A 95 8.43 6.60 -9.28
CA GLU A 95 8.92 5.58 -10.22
C GLU A 95 10.08 6.07 -11.08
N SER A 96 10.14 7.37 -11.41
CA SER A 96 11.28 7.95 -12.14
C SER A 96 12.55 8.12 -11.29
N GLU A 97 12.43 8.05 -9.96
CA GLU A 97 13.55 8.22 -9.04
C GLU A 97 14.07 6.88 -8.50
N PHE A 98 13.25 5.84 -8.50
CA PHE A 98 13.65 4.53 -7.98
C PHE A 98 14.73 3.87 -8.83
N SER A 99 15.75 3.34 -8.16
CA SER A 99 16.79 2.50 -8.76
C SER A 99 16.22 1.38 -9.63
N ASP A 100 16.88 1.08 -10.75
CA ASP A 100 16.55 -0.06 -11.61
C ASP A 100 16.71 -1.42 -10.91
N PHE A 101 17.49 -1.47 -9.82
CA PHE A 101 17.70 -2.66 -9.00
C PHE A 101 16.73 -2.75 -7.80
N SER A 102 15.73 -1.86 -7.74
CA SER A 102 14.61 -1.97 -6.79
C SER A 102 13.42 -2.65 -7.46
N TYR A 103 13.01 -3.81 -6.94
CA TYR A 103 11.99 -4.66 -7.57
C TYR A 103 10.70 -4.85 -6.76
N GLY A 104 10.74 -4.59 -5.45
CA GLY A 104 9.61 -4.84 -4.54
C GLY A 104 8.50 -3.79 -4.68
N PHE A 105 7.25 -4.24 -4.71
CA PHE A 105 6.04 -3.37 -4.70
C PHE A 105 5.94 -2.32 -5.81
N ARG A 106 6.69 -2.50 -6.90
CA ARG A 106 6.72 -1.56 -8.04
C ARG A 106 5.92 -2.07 -9.24
N PRO A 107 5.26 -1.19 -10.01
CA PRO A 107 4.59 -1.57 -11.24
C PRO A 107 5.57 -2.19 -12.24
N LYS A 108 5.17 -3.29 -12.90
CA LYS A 108 5.97 -4.00 -13.91
C LYS A 108 7.34 -4.52 -13.43
N ARG A 109 7.57 -4.59 -12.11
CA ARG A 109 8.72 -5.26 -11.50
C ARG A 109 8.23 -6.51 -10.75
N SER A 110 9.10 -7.51 -10.59
CA SER A 110 8.76 -8.75 -9.87
C SER A 110 9.98 -9.37 -9.19
N ALA A 111 9.73 -10.26 -8.22
CA ALA A 111 10.78 -11.03 -7.56
C ALA A 111 11.60 -11.88 -8.55
N HIS A 112 10.98 -12.37 -9.63
CA HIS A 112 11.70 -13.11 -10.67
C HIS A 112 12.74 -12.25 -11.41
N MET A 113 12.46 -10.97 -11.63
CA MET A 113 13.44 -10.05 -12.22
C MET A 113 14.63 -9.82 -11.29
N ALA A 114 14.38 -9.69 -9.98
CA ALA A 114 15.45 -9.60 -8.98
C ALA A 114 16.34 -10.86 -8.98
N LEU A 115 15.72 -12.06 -9.03
CA LEU A 115 16.46 -13.33 -9.11
C LEU A 115 17.28 -13.44 -10.40
N HIS A 116 16.72 -13.03 -11.53
CA HIS A 116 17.45 -13.02 -12.79
C HIS A 116 18.69 -12.13 -12.72
N GLN A 117 18.55 -10.90 -12.20
CA GLN A 117 19.68 -9.99 -12.04
C GLN A 117 20.74 -10.54 -11.08
N ALA A 118 20.32 -11.15 -9.98
CA ALA A 118 21.24 -11.81 -9.05
C ALA A 118 22.01 -12.96 -9.72
N SER A 119 21.33 -13.77 -10.55
CA SER A 119 21.96 -14.83 -11.33
C SER A 119 23.03 -14.28 -12.29
N THR A 120 22.77 -13.14 -12.95
CA THR A 120 23.78 -12.46 -13.78
C THR A 120 25.04 -12.13 -12.98
N TYR A 121 24.92 -11.58 -11.76
CA TYR A 121 26.09 -11.27 -10.93
C TYR A 121 26.90 -12.51 -10.55
N VAL A 122 26.23 -13.62 -10.24
CA VAL A 122 26.90 -14.90 -9.95
C VAL A 122 27.66 -15.39 -11.18
N ASN A 123 27.04 -15.32 -12.36
CA ASN A 123 27.67 -15.72 -13.63
C ASN A 123 28.85 -14.82 -14.03
N GLU A 124 28.86 -13.56 -13.59
CA GLU A 124 30.00 -12.63 -13.71
C GLU A 124 31.14 -12.95 -12.73
N GLY A 125 30.98 -13.95 -11.86
CA GLY A 125 31.99 -14.38 -10.89
C GLY A 125 31.85 -13.77 -9.49
N ARG A 126 30.76 -13.05 -9.21
CA ARG A 126 30.48 -12.53 -7.85
C ARG A 126 29.86 -13.64 -7.00
N SER A 127 30.70 -14.34 -6.25
CA SER A 127 30.31 -15.53 -5.47
C SER A 127 29.96 -15.26 -4.00
N VAL A 128 30.16 -14.03 -3.52
CA VAL A 128 29.87 -13.63 -2.12
C VAL A 128 28.65 -12.72 -2.09
N VAL A 129 27.68 -13.08 -1.26
CA VAL A 129 26.45 -12.30 -1.02
C VAL A 129 26.50 -11.70 0.38
N VAL A 130 26.24 -10.40 0.47
CA VAL A 130 25.98 -9.72 1.74
C VAL A 130 24.47 -9.65 1.91
N ASP A 131 23.93 -10.55 2.74
CA ASP A 131 22.50 -10.60 3.01
C ASP A 131 22.13 -9.60 4.12
N MET A 132 21.20 -8.71 3.84
CA MET A 132 20.75 -7.65 4.74
C MET A 132 19.23 -7.65 4.79
N ASP A 133 18.68 -7.83 5.99
CA ASP A 133 17.24 -7.75 6.25
C ASP A 133 16.97 -6.73 7.36
N MET A 134 15.93 -5.90 7.14
CA MET A 134 15.46 -4.96 8.15
C MET A 134 14.30 -5.60 8.91
N LYS A 135 14.48 -5.78 10.22
CA LYS A 135 13.36 -6.18 11.08
C LYS A 135 12.31 -5.07 11.05
N SER A 136 11.05 -5.46 10.80
CA SER A 136 9.88 -4.62 11.12
C SER A 136 9.92 -3.18 10.58
N PHE A 137 10.27 -2.98 9.30
CA PHE A 137 10.37 -1.65 8.67
C PHE A 137 9.22 -0.69 9.03
N PHE A 138 7.96 -1.15 8.95
CA PHE A 138 6.79 -0.31 9.23
C PHE A 138 6.56 -0.04 10.72
N ASP A 139 7.10 -0.85 11.62
CA ASP A 139 6.98 -0.63 13.06
C ASP A 139 8.05 0.35 13.57
N GLU A 140 9.20 0.41 12.88
CA GLU A 140 10.39 1.17 13.30
C GLU A 140 10.68 2.41 12.45
N VAL A 141 9.90 2.66 11.39
CA VAL A 141 10.11 3.84 10.53
C VAL A 141 9.82 5.14 11.30
N ASN A 142 10.80 6.04 11.33
CA ASN A 142 10.62 7.35 11.92
C ASN A 142 9.81 8.26 10.98
N HIS A 143 8.65 8.73 11.44
CA HIS A 143 7.74 9.54 10.63
C HIS A 143 8.33 10.88 10.20
N ASP A 144 9.06 11.59 11.07
CA ASP A 144 9.65 12.89 10.72
C ASP A 144 10.71 12.76 9.62
N ARG A 145 11.48 11.66 9.63
CA ARG A 145 12.46 11.37 8.59
C ARG A 145 11.81 10.95 7.27
N LEU A 146 10.69 10.23 7.33
CA LEU A 146 9.96 9.81 6.12
C LEU A 146 9.26 10.98 5.42
N MET A 147 8.84 11.99 6.18
CA MET A 147 8.08 13.14 5.68
C MET A 147 8.95 14.33 5.23
N ARG A 148 10.28 14.21 5.29
CA ARG A 148 11.23 15.22 4.79
C ARG A 148 11.63 14.94 3.35
#